data_AF-A0A7S3JL29-F1
#
_entry.id   AF-A0A7S3JL29-F1
#
_cell.length_a   1.000
_cell.length_b   1.000
_cell.length_c   1.000
_cell.angle_alpha   90.00
_cell.angle_beta   90.00
_cell.angle_gamma   90.00
#
_symmetry.space_group_name_H-M   'P 1'
#
loop_
_entity.id
_entity.type
_entity.pdbx_description
1 polymer ?
#
loop_
_entity_poly.entity_id
_entity_poly.type
_entity_poly.pdbx_seq_one_letter_code
_entity_poly.pdbx_strand_id
1 'polypeptide(L)'
;ENTEPHQDEQQHEKEVVASDVPCENSSQSEAASIQTEVAHMQIDAVLMQTDAAVDSQEVQKDVEQPIANNSVINDPAKEQSTDEPPKQTEEHAVQNADPTPTQEHAKETEDVEMEENKEDMTSKDESELSQDKPDSLEDAAKGCILGAFIGDAAGAPLEFFRKQITEKVVDNVLEFRGGGALQVEPGQITDDSEMALSLLRGLLTSKPGTVNQLAIAQEYVKWYKSSPFDIGRTTINAVDRLHDVFKKKDKESSLKKTIDEIAQVNSRSQSNGCLMRATPLSVYCYNQDDETIYEWTKLDVELTHSHEVALFSVVCYNIAIAHLLNNFGDYKGAYKRANDYVENHIKGKC
;
A
#
# COMPACT_ATOMS: atom_id res chain seq x y z
N GLU A 1 96.23 11.49 3.84
CA GLU A 1 95.82 10.18 4.38
C GLU A 1 94.33 10.30 4.69
N ASN A 2 93.45 9.88 3.77
CA ASN A 2 92.72 8.59 3.83
C ASN A 2 92.12 8.36 5.23
N THR A 3 90.81 8.25 5.46
CA THR A 3 89.73 7.62 4.67
C THR A 3 88.39 7.92 5.37
N GLU A 4 87.33 8.10 4.59
CA GLU A 4 85.92 7.94 4.96
C GLU A 4 85.62 6.44 5.27
N PRO A 5 84.50 6.07 5.97
CA PRO A 5 83.20 6.09 5.29
C PRO A 5 81.94 6.39 6.13
N HIS A 6 80.91 6.80 5.38
CA HIS A 6 79.48 6.85 5.69
C HIS A 6 78.92 5.66 6.49
N GLN A 7 78.00 5.94 7.43
CA GLN A 7 76.90 5.04 7.81
C GLN A 7 75.62 5.82 8.15
N ASP A 8 74.50 5.21 7.75
CA ASP A 8 73.14 5.71 7.61
C ASP A 8 72.44 6.18 8.90
N GLU A 9 71.66 7.26 8.79
CA GLU A 9 70.60 7.62 9.73
C GLU A 9 69.35 6.79 9.43
N GLN A 10 69.10 5.74 10.25
CA GLN A 10 67.80 5.08 10.33
C GLN A 10 66.96 5.69 11.46
N GLN A 11 65.77 6.15 11.10
CA GLN A 11 64.74 6.63 12.01
C GLN A 11 64.22 5.47 12.88
N HIS A 12 64.25 5.64 14.20
CA HIS A 12 63.55 4.76 15.13
C HIS A 12 62.04 5.06 15.11
N GLU A 13 61.27 4.24 14.39
CA GLU A 13 59.84 4.09 14.63
C GLU A 13 59.61 3.34 15.94
N LYS A 14 58.76 3.91 16.81
CA LYS A 14 58.23 3.23 17.99
C LYS A 14 57.14 2.27 17.55
N GLU A 15 57.43 0.99 17.74
CA GLU A 15 56.51 -0.13 17.66
C GLU A 15 55.36 0.08 18.68
N VAL A 16 54.15 0.36 18.19
CA VAL A 16 52.90 0.21 18.96
C VAL A 16 52.30 -1.11 18.51
N VAL A 17 52.38 -2.11 19.39
CA VAL A 17 51.72 -3.40 19.23
C VAL A 17 50.21 -3.17 19.23
N ALA A 18 49.60 -3.20 18.05
CA ALA A 18 48.15 -3.33 17.89
C ALA A 18 47.81 -4.81 18.07
N SER A 19 47.06 -5.12 19.12
CA SER A 19 46.41 -6.41 19.31
C SER A 19 45.32 -6.58 18.26
N ASP A 20 45.47 -7.58 17.39
CA ASP A 20 44.44 -8.03 16.46
C ASP A 20 43.18 -8.47 17.22
N VAL A 21 42.09 -7.71 17.05
CA VAL A 21 40.73 -8.16 17.31
C VAL A 21 40.16 -8.63 15.97
N PRO A 22 39.70 -9.89 15.83
CA PRO A 22 39.12 -10.33 14.57
C PRO A 22 37.82 -9.59 14.30
N CYS A 23 37.74 -9.01 13.11
CA CYS A 23 36.60 -8.28 12.58
C CYS A 23 35.41 -9.24 12.35
N GLU A 24 34.33 -9.07 13.13
CA GLU A 24 33.04 -9.78 12.99
C GLU A 24 32.18 -9.29 11.79
N ASN A 25 32.70 -8.41 10.92
CA ASN A 25 31.89 -7.77 9.87
C ASN A 25 31.68 -8.59 8.57
N SER A 26 32.23 -9.80 8.44
CA SER A 26 32.07 -10.60 7.21
C SER A 26 30.79 -11.45 7.19
N SER A 27 30.33 -11.92 8.36
CA SER A 27 29.15 -12.78 8.45
C SER A 27 27.83 -12.01 8.35
N GLN A 28 27.79 -10.73 8.75
CA GLN A 28 26.61 -9.89 8.63
C GLN A 28 26.34 -9.45 7.18
N SER A 29 27.38 -9.20 6.37
CA SER A 29 27.21 -8.82 4.96
C SER A 29 26.78 -9.99 4.07
N GLU A 30 27.27 -11.20 4.35
CA GLU A 30 26.85 -12.42 3.63
C GLU A 30 25.42 -12.83 4.01
N ALA A 31 25.04 -12.72 5.29
CA ALA A 31 23.68 -12.97 5.74
C ALA A 31 22.67 -11.99 5.10
N ALA A 32 23.01 -10.70 5.00
CA ALA A 32 22.18 -9.70 4.33
C ALA A 32 22.04 -9.95 2.81
N SER A 33 23.10 -10.44 2.16
CA SER A 33 23.09 -10.80 0.74
C SER A 33 22.17 -12.00 0.46
N ILE A 34 22.30 -13.07 1.26
CA ILE A 34 21.50 -14.29 1.11
C ILE A 34 20.03 -14.01 1.42
N GLN A 35 19.74 -13.22 2.45
CA GLN A 35 18.37 -12.86 2.82
C GLN A 35 17.66 -12.04 1.74
N THR A 36 18.38 -11.16 1.04
CA THR A 36 17.76 -10.37 -0.02
C THR A 36 17.60 -11.17 -1.32
N GLU A 37 18.51 -12.09 -1.63
CA GLU A 37 18.32 -13.03 -2.74
C GLU A 37 17.08 -13.91 -2.52
N VAL A 38 16.83 -14.34 -1.27
CA VAL A 38 15.60 -15.07 -0.92
C VAL A 38 14.36 -14.19 -1.07
N ALA A 39 14.39 -12.93 -0.61
CA ALA A 39 13.28 -12.00 -0.80
C ALA A 39 12.97 -11.72 -2.29
N HIS A 40 14.01 -11.56 -3.12
CA HIS A 40 13.87 -11.39 -4.57
C HIS A 40 13.28 -12.65 -5.21
N MET A 41 13.78 -13.85 -4.87
CA MET A 41 13.23 -15.11 -5.38
C MET A 41 11.77 -15.32 -4.98
N GLN A 42 11.41 -14.97 -3.74
CA GLN A 42 10.04 -15.10 -3.24
C GLN A 42 9.08 -14.13 -3.95
N ILE A 43 9.54 -12.91 -4.22
CA ILE A 43 8.78 -11.92 -4.96
C ILE A 43 8.64 -12.29 -6.44
N ASP A 44 9.72 -12.75 -7.08
CA ASP A 44 9.69 -13.22 -8.47
C ASP A 44 8.71 -14.39 -8.65
N ALA A 45 8.65 -15.29 -7.66
CA ALA A 45 7.70 -16.40 -7.65
C ALA A 45 6.24 -15.94 -7.55
N VAL A 46 5.96 -14.85 -6.82
CA VAL A 46 4.61 -14.23 -6.78
C VAL A 46 4.26 -13.66 -8.14
N LEU A 47 5.16 -12.91 -8.78
CA LEU A 47 4.90 -12.31 -10.09
C LEU A 47 4.66 -13.34 -11.19
N MET A 48 5.41 -14.45 -11.20
CA MET A 48 5.18 -15.54 -12.17
C MET A 48 3.78 -16.14 -12.04
N GLN A 49 3.22 -16.21 -10.82
CA GLN A 49 1.87 -16.72 -10.58
C GLN A 49 0.80 -15.70 -10.96
N THR A 50 1.03 -14.40 -10.73
CA THR A 50 0.11 -13.35 -11.16
C THR A 50 0.10 -13.17 -12.67
N ASP A 51 1.26 -13.23 -13.33
CA ASP A 51 1.36 -13.13 -14.78
C ASP A 51 0.67 -14.34 -15.45
N ALA A 52 0.80 -15.55 -14.89
CA ALA A 52 0.07 -16.73 -15.36
C ALA A 52 -1.46 -16.61 -15.16
N ALA A 53 -1.92 -15.93 -14.11
CA ALA A 53 -3.34 -15.68 -13.88
C ALA A 53 -3.91 -14.65 -14.86
N VAL A 54 -3.15 -13.60 -15.19
CA VAL A 54 -3.52 -12.59 -16.20
C VAL A 54 -3.57 -13.18 -17.61
N ASP A 55 -2.59 -14.02 -17.98
CA ASP A 55 -2.55 -14.70 -19.29
C ASP A 55 -3.74 -15.68 -19.46
N SER A 56 -4.18 -16.30 -18.35
CA SER A 56 -5.36 -17.17 -18.34
C SER A 56 -6.69 -16.40 -18.55
N GLN A 57 -6.74 -15.11 -18.22
CA GLN A 57 -7.89 -14.24 -18.46
C GLN A 57 -7.91 -13.69 -19.90
N GLU A 58 -6.76 -13.49 -20.55
CA GLU A 58 -6.69 -13.11 -21.97
C GLU A 58 -7.17 -14.22 -22.91
N VAL A 59 -6.91 -15.49 -22.60
CA VAL A 59 -7.34 -16.64 -23.41
C VAL A 59 -8.87 -16.81 -23.45
N GLN A 60 -9.62 -16.23 -22.51
CA GLN A 60 -11.10 -16.28 -22.52
C GLN A 60 -11.75 -15.20 -23.40
N LYS A 61 -11.02 -14.20 -23.92
CA LYS A 61 -11.57 -13.15 -24.79
C LYS A 61 -11.66 -13.54 -26.28
N ASP A 62 -11.08 -14.66 -26.70
CA ASP A 62 -10.99 -15.05 -28.12
C ASP A 62 -12.12 -15.98 -28.62
N VAL A 63 -13.23 -16.10 -27.90
CA VAL A 63 -14.40 -16.88 -28.34
C VAL A 63 -15.66 -16.02 -28.40
N GLU A 64 -15.69 -15.04 -29.31
CA GLU A 64 -16.95 -14.47 -29.81
C GLU A 64 -16.97 -14.40 -31.35
N GLN A 65 -17.97 -15.05 -31.95
CA GLN A 65 -18.27 -15.01 -33.38
C GLN A 65 -19.12 -13.78 -33.76
N PRO A 66 -19.06 -13.31 -35.02
CA PRO A 66 -19.41 -11.93 -35.36
C PRO A 66 -20.92 -11.73 -35.57
N ILE A 67 -21.47 -10.66 -34.98
CA ILE A 67 -22.79 -10.14 -35.32
C ILE A 67 -22.66 -9.02 -36.35
N ALA A 68 -23.45 -9.13 -37.41
CA ALA A 68 -23.39 -8.34 -38.62
C ALA A 68 -23.75 -6.86 -38.45
N ASN A 69 -23.02 -6.02 -39.20
CA ASN A 69 -23.30 -4.62 -39.50
C ASN A 69 -24.71 -4.39 -40.03
N ASN A 70 -25.34 -3.29 -39.62
CA ASN A 70 -26.15 -2.48 -40.54
C ASN A 70 -26.08 -1.00 -40.17
N SER A 71 -25.32 -0.26 -40.99
CA SER A 71 -25.32 1.19 -41.09
C SER A 71 -26.58 1.64 -41.84
N VAL A 72 -27.28 2.66 -41.34
CA VAL A 72 -28.12 3.51 -42.18
C VAL A 72 -27.80 4.97 -41.86
N ILE A 73 -27.10 5.59 -42.81
CA ILE A 73 -26.93 7.03 -43.00
C ILE A 73 -28.28 7.59 -43.46
N ASN A 74 -28.70 8.76 -42.95
CA ASN A 74 -29.41 9.79 -43.73
C ASN A 74 -29.52 11.12 -42.98
N ASP A 75 -29.01 12.16 -43.63
CA ASP A 75 -29.35 13.60 -43.53
C ASP A 75 -29.36 14.05 -45.02
N PRO A 76 -30.22 14.97 -45.57
CA PRO A 76 -30.53 16.29 -45.01
C PRO A 76 -31.92 16.94 -45.29
N ALA A 77 -32.24 17.95 -44.45
CA ALA A 77 -32.86 19.27 -44.73
C ALA A 77 -34.31 19.49 -45.28
N LYS A 78 -34.92 20.58 -44.73
CA LYS A 78 -36.18 21.35 -45.02
C LYS A 78 -37.46 20.81 -44.35
N GLU A 79 -38.30 21.57 -43.63
CA GLU A 79 -38.71 22.99 -43.72
C GLU A 79 -39.46 23.48 -42.44
N GLN A 80 -39.32 24.78 -42.11
CA GLN A 80 -40.25 25.72 -41.41
C GLN A 80 -40.74 25.43 -39.95
N SER A 81 -40.34 26.21 -38.93
CA SER A 81 -40.78 27.57 -38.53
C SER A 81 -42.15 27.64 -37.84
N THR A 82 -42.17 27.77 -36.49
CA THR A 82 -43.00 28.75 -35.74
C THR A 82 -42.49 28.90 -34.29
N ASP A 83 -42.50 30.13 -33.79
CA ASP A 83 -42.04 30.65 -32.50
C ASP A 83 -42.76 30.13 -31.23
N GLU A 84 -42.03 29.99 -30.11
CA GLU A 84 -42.26 30.67 -28.82
C GLU A 84 -41.20 30.27 -27.75
N PRO A 85 -40.73 31.19 -26.86
CA PRO A 85 -39.60 30.94 -25.94
C PRO A 85 -40.03 30.38 -24.55
N PRO A 86 -39.18 29.59 -23.88
CA PRO A 86 -39.50 29.05 -22.56
C PRO A 86 -39.15 30.01 -21.41
N LYS A 87 -40.04 30.05 -20.41
CA LYS A 87 -39.93 30.82 -19.17
C LYS A 87 -38.89 30.23 -18.22
N GLN A 88 -38.05 31.12 -17.67
CA GLN A 88 -37.19 30.89 -16.51
C GLN A 88 -38.04 30.90 -15.22
N THR A 89 -37.67 30.08 -14.24
CA THR A 89 -38.13 30.23 -12.85
C THR A 89 -36.92 30.30 -11.94
N GLU A 90 -36.93 31.31 -11.07
CA GLU A 90 -35.85 31.80 -10.23
C GLU A 90 -35.68 31.01 -8.93
N GLU A 91 -34.45 31.04 -8.42
CA GLU A 91 -34.03 30.65 -7.08
C GLU A 91 -34.72 31.49 -6.00
N HIS A 92 -35.08 30.84 -4.87
CA HIS A 92 -35.30 31.54 -3.61
C HIS A 92 -34.49 30.89 -2.48
N ALA A 93 -33.53 31.66 -1.98
CA ALA A 93 -32.82 31.44 -0.74
C ALA A 93 -33.75 31.65 0.47
N VAL A 94 -33.65 30.79 1.49
CA VAL A 94 -34.27 31.02 2.81
C VAL A 94 -33.19 30.92 3.88
N GLN A 95 -33.04 32.02 4.61
CA GLN A 95 -32.21 32.21 5.78
C GLN A 95 -32.88 31.54 7.00
N ASN A 96 -32.13 30.77 7.80
CA ASN A 96 -32.60 30.31 9.10
C ASN A 96 -32.06 31.22 10.20
N ALA A 97 -32.98 31.87 10.90
CA ALA A 97 -32.74 32.59 12.15
C ALA A 97 -33.13 31.71 13.35
N ASP A 98 -32.34 31.85 14.39
CA ASP A 98 -32.43 31.27 15.74
C ASP A 98 -33.79 31.56 16.43
N PRO A 99 -34.27 30.69 17.33
CA PRO A 99 -34.51 31.21 18.68
C PRO A 99 -34.28 30.20 19.84
N THR A 100 -33.85 30.75 20.98
CA THR A 100 -34.06 30.22 22.34
C THR A 100 -34.83 31.27 23.18
N PRO A 101 -35.29 31.01 24.43
CA PRO A 101 -35.80 29.77 25.04
C PRO A 101 -37.11 30.01 25.84
N THR A 102 -37.83 28.95 26.22
CA THR A 102 -38.74 28.99 27.39
C THR A 102 -38.69 27.68 28.17
N GLN A 103 -38.46 27.80 29.48
CA GLN A 103 -38.59 26.78 30.53
C GLN A 103 -40.07 26.31 30.61
N GLU A 104 -40.49 25.16 31.14
CA GLU A 104 -40.14 24.50 32.39
C GLU A 104 -40.99 23.20 32.46
N HIS A 105 -40.43 22.04 32.84
CA HIS A 105 -41.05 21.07 33.76
C HIS A 105 -40.19 19.80 33.94
N ALA A 106 -40.23 19.29 35.16
CA ALA A 106 -39.24 18.42 35.78
C ALA A 106 -39.70 16.96 35.86
N LYS A 107 -38.68 16.09 36.04
CA LYS A 107 -38.68 14.72 36.58
C LYS A 107 -39.32 13.62 35.74
N GLU A 108 -38.50 12.67 35.30
CA GLU A 108 -38.37 11.35 35.92
C GLU A 108 -37.08 10.67 35.41
N THR A 109 -36.30 10.15 36.35
CA THR A 109 -35.09 9.35 36.11
C THR A 109 -35.47 7.89 36.28
N GLU A 110 -35.39 7.11 35.20
CA GLU A 110 -35.42 5.65 35.27
C GLU A 110 -34.00 5.12 35.04
N ASP A 111 -33.45 4.53 36.11
CA ASP A 111 -32.24 3.73 36.07
C ASP A 111 -32.55 2.42 35.33
N VAL A 112 -31.88 2.18 34.19
CA VAL A 112 -31.88 0.89 33.50
C VAL A 112 -30.52 0.24 33.75
N GLU A 113 -30.48 -0.69 34.68
CA GLU A 113 -29.37 -1.64 34.84
C GLU A 113 -29.31 -2.53 33.58
N MET A 114 -28.19 -2.48 32.85
CA MET A 114 -27.91 -3.44 31.79
C MET A 114 -27.14 -4.63 32.40
N GLU A 115 -27.82 -5.77 32.52
CA GLU A 115 -27.17 -7.05 32.81
C GLU A 115 -26.34 -7.50 31.59
N GLU A 116 -25.02 -7.60 31.78
CA GLU A 116 -24.11 -8.24 30.82
C GLU A 116 -24.34 -9.76 30.82
N ASN A 117 -25.02 -10.28 29.81
CA ASN A 117 -24.94 -11.70 29.45
C ASN A 117 -23.58 -11.99 28.82
N LYS A 118 -22.63 -12.45 29.63
CA LYS A 118 -21.40 -13.14 29.17
C LYS A 118 -21.75 -14.56 28.75
N GLU A 119 -22.18 -14.72 27.51
CA GLU A 119 -22.09 -16.04 26.86
C GLU A 119 -20.67 -16.22 26.30
N ASP A 120 -20.01 -17.23 26.85
CA ASP A 120 -18.66 -17.70 26.54
C ASP A 120 -18.60 -18.28 25.11
N MET A 121 -18.23 -17.43 24.16
CA MET A 121 -17.92 -17.76 22.76
C MET A 121 -16.43 -18.09 22.54
N THR A 122 -15.65 -18.39 23.58
CA THR A 122 -14.17 -18.43 23.46
C THR A 122 -13.57 -19.80 23.17
N SER A 123 -14.33 -20.90 23.28
CA SER A 123 -13.73 -22.25 23.28
C SER A 123 -13.84 -23.04 21.97
N LYS A 124 -14.64 -22.62 20.99
CA LYS A 124 -14.81 -23.36 19.73
C LYS A 124 -13.91 -22.86 18.59
N ASP A 125 -13.67 -21.55 18.49
CA ASP A 125 -12.97 -20.94 17.36
C ASP A 125 -11.45 -21.15 17.36
N GLU A 126 -10.79 -21.23 18.52
CA GLU A 126 -9.32 -21.35 18.56
C GLU A 126 -8.82 -22.72 18.05
N SER A 127 -9.69 -23.74 18.02
CA SER A 127 -9.30 -25.10 17.62
C SER A 127 -9.31 -25.33 16.11
N GLU A 128 -10.17 -24.61 15.36
CA GLU A 128 -10.28 -24.74 13.89
C GLU A 128 -9.25 -23.89 13.13
N LEU A 129 -8.87 -22.71 13.65
CA LEU A 129 -7.80 -21.88 13.04
C LEU A 129 -6.40 -22.53 13.12
N SER A 130 -6.23 -23.58 13.93
CA SER A 130 -4.93 -24.18 14.25
C SER A 130 -4.39 -25.14 13.18
N GLN A 131 -5.18 -25.48 12.14
CA GLN A 131 -4.80 -26.49 11.16
C GLN A 131 -4.06 -25.94 9.92
N ASP A 132 -4.13 -24.65 9.62
CA ASP A 132 -3.53 -24.05 8.42
C ASP A 132 -2.24 -23.27 8.76
N LYS A 133 -1.19 -23.98 9.15
CA LYS A 133 0.16 -23.39 9.18
C LYS A 133 0.74 -23.40 7.76
N PRO A 134 1.35 -22.29 7.28
CA PRO A 134 1.95 -22.25 5.96
C PRO A 134 3.07 -23.29 5.87
N ASP A 135 3.20 -23.90 4.70
CA ASP A 135 4.17 -24.96 4.46
C ASP A 135 5.61 -24.43 4.53
N SER A 136 5.80 -23.12 4.32
CA SER A 136 7.08 -22.43 4.37
C SER A 136 6.94 -20.91 4.58
N LEU A 137 8.04 -20.21 4.81
CA LEU A 137 8.07 -18.75 4.79
C LEU A 137 7.67 -18.18 3.41
N GLU A 138 8.09 -18.85 2.33
CA GLU A 138 7.70 -18.45 0.97
C GLU A 138 6.19 -18.55 0.77
N ASP A 139 5.58 -19.62 1.27
CA ASP A 139 4.12 -19.81 1.24
C ASP A 139 3.39 -18.72 2.05
N ALA A 140 3.90 -18.40 3.25
CA ALA A 140 3.37 -17.31 4.07
C ALA A 140 3.50 -15.93 3.36
N ALA A 141 4.63 -15.67 2.72
CA ALA A 141 4.88 -14.44 1.98
C ALA A 141 3.94 -14.30 0.77
N LYS A 142 3.76 -15.39 0.01
CA LYS A 142 2.77 -15.46 -1.09
C LYS A 142 1.37 -15.22 -0.57
N GLY A 143 0.98 -15.92 0.50
CA GLY A 143 -0.32 -15.76 1.15
C GLY A 143 -0.57 -14.33 1.64
N CYS A 144 0.45 -13.64 2.13
CA CYS A 144 0.35 -12.24 2.54
C CYS A 144 0.00 -11.30 1.38
N ILE A 145 0.67 -11.44 0.23
CA ILE A 145 0.44 -10.57 -0.93
C ILE A 145 -0.88 -10.97 -1.63
N LEU A 146 -1.07 -12.26 -1.91
CA LEU A 146 -2.26 -12.77 -2.58
C LEU A 146 -3.52 -12.60 -1.71
N GLY A 147 -3.40 -12.73 -0.39
CA GLY A 147 -4.50 -12.47 0.53
C GLY A 147 -5.00 -11.03 0.47
N ALA A 148 -4.08 -10.06 0.30
CA ALA A 148 -4.48 -8.68 0.06
C ALA A 148 -5.24 -8.53 -1.27
N PHE A 149 -4.80 -9.21 -2.33
CA PHE A 149 -5.45 -9.13 -3.65
C PHE A 149 -6.83 -9.80 -3.66
N ILE A 150 -6.96 -10.92 -2.94
CA ILE A 150 -8.24 -11.58 -2.69
C ILE A 150 -9.18 -10.64 -1.93
N GLY A 151 -8.67 -9.96 -0.90
CA GLY A 151 -9.43 -8.98 -0.13
C GLY A 151 -9.92 -7.80 -0.98
N ASP A 152 -9.05 -7.27 -1.85
CA ASP A 152 -9.36 -6.23 -2.83
C ASP A 152 -10.49 -6.71 -3.77
N ALA A 153 -10.29 -7.81 -4.50
CA ALA A 153 -11.28 -8.31 -5.47
C ALA A 153 -12.64 -8.65 -4.83
N ALA A 154 -12.66 -9.18 -3.60
CA ALA A 154 -13.89 -9.44 -2.85
C ALA A 154 -14.53 -8.15 -2.32
N GLY A 155 -13.73 -7.15 -1.97
CA GLY A 155 -14.19 -5.88 -1.42
C GLY A 155 -14.72 -4.90 -2.48
N ALA A 156 -14.15 -4.92 -3.69
CA ALA A 156 -14.45 -3.96 -4.75
C ALA A 156 -15.95 -3.84 -5.10
N PRO A 157 -16.76 -4.92 -5.16
CA PRO A 157 -18.20 -4.80 -5.41
C PRO A 157 -18.97 -4.04 -4.32
N LEU A 158 -18.41 -3.95 -3.11
CA LEU A 158 -18.99 -3.24 -1.96
C LEU A 158 -18.46 -1.82 -1.77
N GLU A 159 -17.59 -1.35 -2.66
CA GLU A 159 -17.13 0.02 -2.59
C GLU A 159 -18.32 0.99 -2.78
N PHE A 160 -18.39 2.01 -1.92
CA PHE A 160 -19.52 2.96 -1.81
C PHE A 160 -20.89 2.32 -1.55
N PHE A 161 -20.94 1.05 -1.12
CA PHE A 161 -22.18 0.38 -0.78
C PHE A 161 -22.81 0.98 0.48
N ARG A 162 -24.04 1.50 0.37
CA ARG A 162 -24.72 2.24 1.45
C ARG A 162 -25.76 1.44 2.24
N LYS A 163 -25.97 0.17 1.90
CA LYS A 163 -26.94 -0.70 2.59
C LYS A 163 -26.23 -1.51 3.66
N GLN A 164 -27.00 -2.10 4.56
CA GLN A 164 -26.48 -3.02 5.56
C GLN A 164 -25.76 -4.20 4.87
N ILE A 165 -24.56 -4.51 5.34
CA ILE A 165 -23.84 -5.73 4.98
C ILE A 165 -24.51 -6.88 5.75
N THR A 166 -25.00 -7.87 5.02
CA THR A 166 -25.65 -9.08 5.56
C THR A 166 -24.83 -10.29 5.14
N GLU A 167 -25.00 -11.44 5.81
CA GLU A 167 -24.32 -12.70 5.43
C GLU A 167 -24.49 -13.01 3.94
N LYS A 168 -25.71 -12.88 3.41
CA LYS A 168 -25.97 -13.08 1.98
C LYS A 168 -25.18 -12.13 1.07
N VAL A 169 -24.94 -10.88 1.51
CA VAL A 169 -24.10 -9.94 0.75
C VAL A 169 -22.65 -10.40 0.78
N VAL A 170 -22.16 -10.84 1.94
CA VAL A 170 -20.81 -11.39 2.10
C VAL A 170 -20.64 -12.64 1.24
N ASP A 171 -21.55 -13.60 1.30
CA ASP A 171 -21.53 -14.83 0.48
C ASP A 171 -21.44 -14.50 -1.02
N ASN A 172 -22.24 -13.54 -1.49
CA ASN A 172 -22.24 -13.15 -2.91
C ASN A 172 -20.89 -12.58 -3.37
N VAL A 173 -20.20 -11.80 -2.52
CA VAL A 173 -18.92 -11.19 -2.91
C VAL A 173 -17.74 -12.15 -2.75
N LEU A 174 -17.84 -13.11 -1.83
CA LEU A 174 -16.88 -14.21 -1.72
C LEU A 174 -16.99 -15.22 -2.89
N GLU A 175 -18.03 -15.12 -3.71
CA GLU A 175 -18.10 -15.82 -5.00
C GLU A 175 -17.41 -15.05 -6.15
N PHE A 176 -16.81 -13.89 -5.88
CA PHE A 176 -16.05 -13.07 -6.85
C PHE A 176 -16.80 -12.74 -8.14
N ARG A 177 -18.11 -12.48 -8.05
CA ARG A 177 -18.96 -12.25 -9.24
C ARG A 177 -18.77 -10.87 -9.89
N GLY A 178 -17.97 -9.98 -9.31
CA GLY A 178 -17.79 -8.61 -9.78
C GLY A 178 -18.99 -7.69 -9.52
N GLY A 179 -19.08 -6.60 -10.27
CA GLY A 179 -20.13 -5.58 -10.21
C GLY A 179 -19.76 -4.36 -9.37
N GLY A 180 -20.68 -3.94 -8.50
CA GLY A 180 -20.50 -2.75 -7.67
C GLY A 180 -20.55 -1.42 -8.42
N ALA A 181 -20.19 -0.34 -7.72
CA ALA A 181 -20.18 1.01 -8.29
C ALA A 181 -19.11 1.15 -9.40
N LEU A 182 -18.00 0.42 -9.27
CA LEU A 182 -16.88 0.41 -10.22
C LEU A 182 -17.13 -0.49 -11.43
N GLN A 183 -18.15 -1.35 -11.42
CA GLN A 183 -18.43 -2.33 -12.48
C GLN A 183 -17.24 -3.27 -12.76
N VAL A 184 -16.59 -3.76 -11.69
CA VAL A 184 -15.47 -4.69 -11.80
C VAL A 184 -15.93 -6.03 -12.39
N GLU A 185 -15.09 -6.67 -13.19
CA GLU A 185 -15.31 -8.02 -13.69
C GLU A 185 -15.15 -9.07 -12.57
N PRO A 186 -15.61 -10.32 -12.78
CA PRO A 186 -15.42 -11.39 -11.80
C PRO A 186 -13.95 -11.59 -11.41
N GLY A 187 -13.66 -11.43 -10.12
CA GLY A 187 -12.30 -11.55 -9.56
C GLY A 187 -11.32 -10.45 -9.97
N GLN A 188 -11.78 -9.37 -10.59
CA GLN A 188 -10.92 -8.26 -10.98
C GLN A 188 -10.45 -7.48 -9.74
N ILE A 189 -9.14 -7.24 -9.67
CA ILE A 189 -8.48 -6.39 -8.68
C ILE A 189 -8.59 -4.90 -9.04
N THR A 190 -8.40 -3.99 -8.07
CA THR A 190 -8.43 -2.53 -8.27
C THR A 190 -7.05 -1.88 -8.08
N ASP A 191 -7.03 -0.55 -7.91
CA ASP A 191 -5.81 0.21 -7.67
C ASP A 191 -5.03 -0.26 -6.43
N ASP A 192 -5.68 -0.84 -5.42
CA ASP A 192 -5.05 -1.47 -4.26
C ASP A 192 -3.97 -2.48 -4.68
N SER A 193 -4.37 -3.51 -5.44
CA SER A 193 -3.47 -4.58 -5.89
C SER A 193 -2.60 -4.17 -7.07
N GLU A 194 -3.12 -3.35 -7.99
CA GLU A 194 -2.32 -2.88 -9.14
C GLU A 194 -1.13 -2.01 -8.68
N MET A 195 -1.34 -1.15 -7.67
CA MET A 195 -0.25 -0.41 -7.06
C MET A 195 0.67 -1.30 -6.21
N ALA A 196 0.14 -2.32 -5.53
CA ALA A 196 0.98 -3.31 -4.85
C ALA A 196 1.89 -4.04 -5.85
N LEU A 197 1.38 -4.50 -6.99
CA LEU A 197 2.17 -5.10 -8.07
C LEU A 197 3.24 -4.13 -8.60
N SER A 198 2.91 -2.85 -8.72
CA SER A 198 3.87 -1.82 -9.12
C SER A 198 4.98 -1.63 -8.09
N LEU A 199 4.63 -1.62 -6.79
CA LEU A 199 5.60 -1.57 -5.69
C LEU A 199 6.54 -2.78 -5.74
N LEU A 200 5.96 -3.97 -5.89
CA LEU A 200 6.66 -5.25 -6.00
C LEU A 200 7.70 -5.23 -7.14
N ARG A 201 7.29 -4.80 -8.33
CA ARG A 201 8.18 -4.64 -9.50
C ARG A 201 9.31 -3.66 -9.24
N GLY A 202 9.04 -2.55 -8.55
CA GLY A 202 10.06 -1.57 -8.19
C GLY A 202 11.08 -2.13 -7.20
N LEU A 203 10.60 -2.83 -6.16
CA LEU A 203 11.42 -3.45 -5.12
C LEU A 203 12.43 -4.46 -5.70
N LEU A 204 12.02 -5.28 -6.66
CA LEU A 204 12.88 -6.26 -7.35
C LEU A 204 14.11 -5.66 -8.04
N THR A 205 14.09 -4.38 -8.36
CA THR A 205 15.23 -3.69 -8.98
C THR A 205 16.22 -3.13 -7.94
N SER A 206 15.88 -3.20 -6.66
CA SER A 206 16.72 -2.73 -5.57
C SER A 206 17.94 -3.63 -5.39
N LYS A 207 19.02 -3.07 -4.87
CA LYS A 207 20.17 -3.90 -4.46
C LYS A 207 19.86 -4.57 -3.13
N PRO A 208 20.50 -5.71 -2.82
CA PRO A 208 20.43 -6.33 -1.51
C PRO A 208 20.57 -5.34 -0.35
N GLY A 209 19.63 -5.40 0.61
CA GLY A 209 19.60 -4.51 1.78
C GLY A 209 19.29 -3.05 1.49
N THR A 210 18.67 -2.72 0.34
CA THR A 210 18.32 -1.34 -0.02
C THR A 210 16.91 -1.25 -0.62
N VAL A 211 16.36 -0.04 -0.71
CA VAL A 211 15.13 0.26 -1.45
C VAL A 211 15.43 1.34 -2.50
N ASN A 212 15.13 1.04 -3.76
CA ASN A 212 15.27 1.98 -4.86
C ASN A 212 13.99 2.80 -5.07
N GLN A 213 13.89 3.94 -4.37
CA GLN A 213 12.72 4.82 -4.43
C GLN A 213 12.41 5.32 -5.86
N LEU A 214 13.43 5.60 -6.68
CA LEU A 214 13.24 6.04 -8.06
C LEU A 214 12.64 4.93 -8.94
N ALA A 215 13.03 3.68 -8.72
CA ALA A 215 12.45 2.56 -9.47
C ALA A 215 11.00 2.30 -9.09
N ILE A 216 10.65 2.38 -7.79
CA ILE A 216 9.25 2.29 -7.33
C ILE A 216 8.41 3.40 -7.97
N ALA A 217 8.90 4.65 -7.94
CA ALA A 217 8.25 5.78 -8.60
C ALA A 217 8.04 5.53 -10.11
N GLN A 218 8.99 4.86 -10.76
CA GLN A 218 8.89 4.53 -12.17
C GLN A 218 7.77 3.54 -12.47
N GLU A 219 7.59 2.52 -11.63
CA GLU A 219 6.50 1.56 -11.78
C GLU A 219 5.14 2.20 -11.53
N TYR A 220 5.00 3.08 -10.53
CA TYR A 220 3.77 3.86 -10.34
C TYR A 220 3.43 4.73 -11.55
N VAL A 221 4.43 5.37 -12.16
CA VAL A 221 4.22 6.16 -13.37
C VAL A 221 3.84 5.29 -14.57
N LYS A 222 4.39 4.07 -14.69
CA LYS A 222 3.99 3.12 -15.74
C LYS A 222 2.53 2.70 -15.57
N TRP A 223 2.13 2.34 -14.35
CA TRP A 223 0.75 2.02 -14.00
C TRP A 223 -0.20 3.18 -14.28
N TYR A 224 0.13 4.40 -13.82
CA TYR A 224 -0.70 5.58 -14.11
C TYR A 224 -0.89 5.81 -15.62
N LYS A 225 0.15 5.54 -16.42
CA LYS A 225 0.08 5.67 -17.88
C LYS A 225 -0.69 4.54 -18.59
N SER A 226 -0.99 3.43 -17.93
CA SER A 226 -1.90 2.42 -18.48
C SER A 226 -3.37 2.83 -18.34
N SER A 227 -3.65 4.04 -17.79
CA SER A 227 -4.99 4.56 -17.57
C SER A 227 -5.82 3.64 -16.69
N PRO A 228 -5.43 3.44 -15.41
CA PRO A 228 -6.17 2.58 -14.51
C PRO A 228 -7.60 3.09 -14.37
N PHE A 229 -8.55 2.16 -14.26
CA PHE A 229 -9.97 2.50 -14.22
C PHE A 229 -10.36 3.15 -12.89
N ASP A 230 -9.61 2.87 -11.83
CA ASP A 230 -9.73 3.49 -10.53
C ASP A 230 -8.39 4.08 -10.07
N ILE A 231 -8.45 5.22 -9.39
CA ILE A 231 -7.31 5.88 -8.78
C ILE A 231 -7.76 6.94 -7.78
N GLY A 232 -7.36 6.77 -6.52
CA GLY A 232 -7.63 7.76 -5.47
C GLY A 232 -7.08 9.17 -5.78
N ARG A 233 -7.79 10.20 -5.32
CA ARG A 233 -7.44 11.62 -5.58
C ARG A 233 -6.02 11.98 -5.12
N THR A 234 -5.62 11.50 -3.94
CA THR A 234 -4.30 11.75 -3.37
C THR A 234 -3.20 11.11 -4.21
N THR A 235 -3.44 9.87 -4.66
CA THR A 235 -2.54 9.12 -5.54
C THR A 235 -2.39 9.80 -6.90
N ILE A 236 -3.49 10.14 -7.59
CA ILE A 236 -3.39 10.78 -8.93
C ILE A 236 -2.66 12.13 -8.87
N ASN A 237 -2.91 12.95 -7.83
CA ASN A 237 -2.23 14.23 -7.65
C ASN A 237 -0.70 14.07 -7.52
N ALA A 238 -0.25 12.95 -6.96
CA ALA A 238 1.17 12.67 -6.77
C ALA A 238 1.80 12.00 -7.99
N VAL A 239 1.19 10.95 -8.53
CA VAL A 239 1.78 10.18 -9.65
C VAL A 239 1.83 10.99 -10.94
N ASP A 240 0.87 11.89 -11.17
CA ASP A 240 0.95 12.87 -12.27
C ASP A 240 2.21 13.75 -12.17
N ARG A 241 2.64 14.12 -10.96
CA ARG A 241 3.88 14.87 -10.73
C ARG A 241 5.11 13.99 -10.91
N LEU A 242 5.07 12.77 -10.41
CA LEU A 242 6.15 11.80 -10.63
C LEU A 242 6.38 11.55 -12.12
N HIS A 243 5.34 11.58 -12.95
CA HIS A 243 5.47 11.41 -14.40
C HIS A 243 6.42 12.47 -15.01
N ASP A 244 6.45 13.69 -14.48
CA ASP A 244 7.36 14.74 -14.96
C ASP A 244 8.83 14.48 -14.60
N VAL A 245 9.12 13.74 -13.53
CA VAL A 245 10.47 13.34 -13.12
C VAL A 245 11.15 12.56 -14.25
N PHE A 246 10.43 11.63 -14.87
CA PHE A 246 10.98 10.75 -15.91
C PHE A 246 11.20 11.43 -17.26
N LYS A 247 10.78 12.69 -17.40
CA LYS A 247 11.09 13.55 -18.55
C LYS A 247 12.39 14.35 -18.35
N LYS A 248 12.95 14.35 -17.13
CA LYS A 248 14.17 15.11 -16.79
C LYS A 248 15.44 14.27 -16.99
N LYS A 249 16.57 14.96 -17.22
CA LYS A 249 17.88 14.32 -17.33
C LYS A 249 18.38 13.81 -15.98
N ASP A 250 18.30 14.64 -14.95
CA ASP A 250 18.65 14.29 -13.58
C ASP A 250 17.37 13.88 -12.84
N LYS A 251 17.09 12.58 -12.81
CA LYS A 251 15.87 12.02 -12.23
C LYS A 251 15.89 12.00 -10.71
N GLU A 252 17.05 11.74 -10.11
CA GLU A 252 17.20 11.66 -8.65
C GLU A 252 16.93 13.02 -7.99
N SER A 253 17.60 14.07 -8.46
CA SER A 253 17.36 15.42 -7.94
C SER A 253 15.93 15.89 -8.21
N SER A 254 15.37 15.50 -9.37
CA SER A 254 13.98 15.84 -9.71
C SER A 254 12.99 15.11 -8.81
N LEU A 255 13.23 13.83 -8.50
CA LEU A 255 12.39 13.04 -7.59
C LEU A 255 12.33 13.68 -6.21
N LYS A 256 13.49 14.01 -5.63
CA LYS A 256 13.55 14.66 -4.31
C LYS A 256 12.74 15.96 -4.26
N LYS A 257 12.87 16.81 -5.28
CA LYS A 257 12.09 18.04 -5.38
C LYS A 257 10.59 17.74 -5.55
N THR A 258 10.24 16.75 -6.36
CA THR A 258 8.84 16.38 -6.59
C THR A 258 8.20 15.80 -5.32
N ILE A 259 8.94 15.05 -4.50
CA ILE A 259 8.47 14.60 -3.18
C ILE A 259 8.15 15.80 -2.28
N ASP A 260 9.01 16.83 -2.24
CA ASP A 260 8.72 18.06 -1.48
C ASP A 260 7.42 18.73 -1.97
N GLU A 261 7.18 18.76 -3.29
CA GLU A 261 5.96 19.31 -3.90
C GLU A 261 4.72 18.46 -3.57
N ILE A 262 4.84 17.13 -3.64
CA ILE A 262 3.80 16.16 -3.23
C ILE A 262 3.43 16.39 -1.77
N ALA A 263 4.44 16.59 -0.91
CA ALA A 263 4.22 16.80 0.49
C ALA A 263 3.39 18.05 0.79
N GLN A 264 3.53 19.11 -0.01
CA GLN A 264 2.71 20.31 0.10
C GLN A 264 1.27 20.06 -0.35
N VAL A 265 1.07 19.47 -1.54
CA VAL A 265 -0.27 19.29 -2.13
C VAL A 265 -1.11 18.26 -1.39
N ASN A 266 -0.48 17.23 -0.83
CA ASN A 266 -1.14 16.15 -0.10
C ASN A 266 -1.00 16.26 1.42
N SER A 267 -0.52 17.40 1.94
CA SER A 267 -0.24 17.66 3.37
C SER A 267 -1.38 17.35 4.33
N ARG A 268 -2.64 17.45 3.87
CA ARG A 268 -3.84 17.20 4.70
C ARG A 268 -4.46 15.82 4.48
N SER A 269 -3.98 15.05 3.52
CA SER A 269 -4.59 13.78 3.18
C SER A 269 -4.21 12.68 4.15
N GLN A 270 -5.22 12.08 4.77
CA GLN A 270 -5.07 10.88 5.62
C GLN A 270 -5.67 9.63 4.94
N SER A 271 -5.82 9.66 3.61
CA SER A 271 -6.30 8.50 2.83
C SER A 271 -5.39 7.28 2.99
N ASN A 272 -5.96 6.09 2.80
CA ASN A 272 -5.28 4.79 2.89
C ASN A 272 -4.45 4.41 1.64
N GLY A 273 -4.33 5.29 0.64
CA GLY A 273 -3.73 4.98 -0.66
C GLY A 273 -2.29 4.43 -0.63
N CYS A 274 -1.53 4.71 0.44
CA CYS A 274 -0.21 4.11 0.67
C CYS A 274 -0.26 2.84 1.54
N LEU A 275 -1.28 2.69 2.39
CA LEU A 275 -1.46 1.51 3.22
C LEU A 275 -1.95 0.31 2.39
N MET A 276 -2.94 0.53 1.51
CA MET A 276 -3.59 -0.53 0.74
C MET A 276 -2.62 -1.34 -0.15
N ARG A 277 -1.50 -0.72 -0.55
CA ARG A 277 -0.50 -1.31 -1.45
C ARG A 277 0.74 -1.87 -0.74
N ALA A 278 0.78 -1.88 0.59
CA ALA A 278 2.02 -2.02 1.36
C ALA A 278 2.55 -3.46 1.52
N THR A 279 1.72 -4.49 1.27
CA THR A 279 2.08 -5.90 1.54
C THR A 279 3.36 -6.40 0.84
N PRO A 280 3.70 -5.99 -0.41
CA PRO A 280 5.01 -6.25 -1.01
C PRO A 280 6.18 -5.77 -0.17
N LEU A 281 6.08 -4.56 0.38
CA LEU A 281 7.15 -3.98 1.18
C LEU A 281 7.25 -4.68 2.53
N SER A 282 6.12 -5.05 3.14
CA SER A 282 6.11 -5.82 4.39
C SER A 282 6.84 -7.16 4.23
N VAL A 283 6.60 -7.86 3.11
CA VAL A 283 7.33 -9.09 2.77
C VAL A 283 8.80 -8.77 2.50
N TYR A 284 9.12 -7.71 1.78
CA TYR A 284 10.50 -7.35 1.46
C TYR A 284 11.33 -6.98 2.71
N CYS A 285 10.72 -6.35 3.71
CA CYS A 285 11.37 -5.91 4.94
C CYS A 285 11.19 -6.86 6.14
N TYR A 286 10.61 -8.06 5.94
CA TYR A 286 10.16 -8.93 7.04
C TYR A 286 11.22 -9.25 8.10
N ASN A 287 12.50 -9.31 7.70
CA ASN A 287 13.62 -9.65 8.59
C ASN A 287 14.46 -8.43 9.00
N GLN A 288 13.93 -7.22 8.85
CA GLN A 288 14.60 -5.98 9.24
C GLN A 288 14.15 -5.52 10.64
N ASP A 289 14.98 -4.69 11.27
CA ASP A 289 14.61 -3.95 12.48
C ASP A 289 13.56 -2.86 12.20
N ASP A 290 12.89 -2.40 13.26
CA ASP A 290 11.77 -1.48 13.15
C ASP A 290 12.18 -0.13 12.54
N GLU A 291 13.41 0.33 12.81
CA GLU A 291 13.99 1.56 12.24
C GLU A 291 14.20 1.43 10.72
N THR A 292 14.72 0.31 10.26
CA THR A 292 14.91 0.04 8.83
C THR A 292 13.55 -0.12 8.14
N ILE A 293 12.59 -0.80 8.78
CA ILE A 293 11.20 -0.87 8.29
C ILE A 293 10.62 0.55 8.14
N TYR A 294 10.83 1.43 9.11
CA TYR A 294 10.38 2.82 9.03
C TYR A 294 11.00 3.57 7.85
N GLU A 295 12.32 3.54 7.70
CA GLU A 295 13.01 4.26 6.62
C GLU A 295 12.56 3.76 5.23
N TRP A 296 12.44 2.45 5.04
CA TRP A 296 11.97 1.89 3.77
C TRP A 296 10.50 2.18 3.50
N THR A 297 9.66 2.14 4.55
CA THR A 297 8.24 2.53 4.45
C THR A 297 8.10 3.98 4.04
N LYS A 298 8.90 4.86 4.64
CA LYS A 298 8.91 6.29 4.31
C LYS A 298 9.24 6.53 2.84
N LEU A 299 10.21 5.78 2.29
CA LEU A 299 10.58 5.89 0.87
C LEU A 299 9.38 5.58 -0.06
N ASP A 300 8.56 4.58 0.22
CA ASP A 300 7.33 4.34 -0.56
C ASP A 300 6.24 5.40 -0.28
N VAL A 301 5.93 5.64 0.98
CA VAL A 301 4.83 6.53 1.39
C VAL A 301 4.99 7.93 0.78
N GLU A 302 6.18 8.52 0.87
CA GLU A 302 6.49 9.88 0.39
C GLU A 302 6.29 10.07 -1.12
N LEU A 303 6.24 8.99 -1.91
CA LEU A 303 5.90 9.05 -3.33
C LEU A 303 4.45 9.50 -3.58
N THR A 304 3.59 9.45 -2.56
CA THR A 304 2.16 9.75 -2.73
C THR A 304 1.52 10.49 -1.55
N HIS A 305 1.97 10.23 -0.33
CA HIS A 305 1.36 10.73 0.90
C HIS A 305 2.45 11.36 1.78
N SER A 306 2.11 12.40 2.53
CA SER A 306 3.05 13.09 3.43
C SER A 306 2.55 13.24 4.86
N HIS A 307 1.30 12.85 5.11
CA HIS A 307 0.71 12.98 6.44
C HIS A 307 1.27 11.90 7.38
N GLU A 308 1.68 12.30 8.58
CA GLU A 308 2.31 11.40 9.55
C GLU A 308 1.42 10.20 9.92
N VAL A 309 0.12 10.43 10.14
CA VAL A 309 -0.86 9.34 10.36
C VAL A 309 -0.81 8.29 9.25
N ALA A 310 -0.70 8.70 7.98
CA ALA A 310 -0.60 7.75 6.87
C ALA A 310 0.72 6.96 6.98
N LEU A 311 1.86 7.64 7.13
CA LEU A 311 3.16 7.01 7.29
C LEU A 311 3.17 5.99 8.45
N PHE A 312 2.77 6.42 9.64
CA PHE A 312 2.80 5.57 10.82
C PHE A 312 1.82 4.40 10.76
N SER A 313 0.68 4.57 10.07
CA SER A 313 -0.25 3.45 9.82
C SER A 313 0.42 2.38 8.98
N VAL A 314 1.13 2.77 7.91
CA VAL A 314 1.88 1.82 7.06
C VAL A 314 3.03 1.17 7.82
N VAL A 315 3.75 1.93 8.64
CA VAL A 315 4.86 1.39 9.46
C VAL A 315 4.34 0.34 10.43
N CYS A 316 3.25 0.61 11.15
CA CYS A 316 2.64 -0.37 12.06
C CYS A 316 2.16 -1.62 11.32
N TYR A 317 1.59 -1.44 10.13
CA TYR A 317 1.15 -2.54 9.27
C TYR A 317 2.32 -3.43 8.83
N ASN A 318 3.41 -2.82 8.36
CA ASN A 318 4.63 -3.53 7.97
C ASN A 318 5.27 -4.26 9.15
N ILE A 319 5.35 -3.64 10.33
CA ILE A 319 5.87 -4.24 11.56
C ILE A 319 5.03 -5.46 11.98
N ALA A 320 3.70 -5.35 11.95
CA ALA A 320 2.80 -6.43 12.31
C ALA A 320 2.93 -7.62 11.34
N ILE A 321 2.98 -7.37 10.03
CA ILE A 321 3.18 -8.42 9.03
C ILE A 321 4.58 -9.06 9.16
N ALA A 322 5.63 -8.26 9.33
CA ALA A 322 6.99 -8.76 9.57
C ALA A 322 7.03 -9.67 10.81
N HIS A 323 6.28 -9.33 11.87
CA HIS A 323 6.14 -10.21 13.03
C HIS A 323 5.46 -11.53 12.69
N LEU A 324 4.34 -11.50 11.97
CA LEU A 324 3.58 -12.70 11.59
C LEU A 324 4.35 -13.62 10.65
N LEU A 325 5.18 -13.07 9.75
CA LEU A 325 6.05 -13.84 8.86
C LEU A 325 7.14 -14.58 9.63
N ASN A 326 7.67 -13.99 10.72
CA ASN A 326 8.66 -14.64 11.58
C ASN A 326 8.05 -15.52 12.69
N ASN A 327 6.81 -15.23 13.11
CA ASN A 327 6.12 -15.85 14.23
C ASN A 327 4.68 -16.19 13.85
N PHE A 328 4.53 -17.21 12.99
CA PHE A 328 3.23 -17.57 12.44
C PHE A 328 2.17 -17.81 13.53
N GLY A 329 1.00 -17.20 13.35
CA GLY A 329 -0.14 -17.31 14.27
C GLY A 329 -0.07 -16.40 15.51
N ASP A 330 1.05 -15.71 15.76
CA ASP A 330 1.19 -14.82 16.93
C ASP A 330 0.64 -13.41 16.66
N TYR A 331 -0.68 -13.32 16.45
CA TYR A 331 -1.37 -12.05 16.23
C TYR A 331 -1.30 -11.12 17.45
N LYS A 332 -1.22 -11.68 18.68
CA LYS A 332 -1.06 -10.89 19.91
C LYS A 332 0.32 -10.24 19.96
N GLY A 333 1.37 -10.97 19.60
CA GLY A 333 2.72 -10.42 19.48
C GLY A 333 2.84 -9.40 18.36
N ALA A 334 2.21 -9.63 17.21
CA ALA A 334 2.17 -8.68 16.09
C ALA A 334 1.53 -7.35 16.51
N TYR A 335 0.36 -7.40 17.15
CA TYR A 335 -0.30 -6.22 17.70
C TYR A 335 0.57 -5.53 18.75
N LYS A 336 1.19 -6.29 19.66
CA LYS A 336 2.05 -5.74 20.71
C LYS A 336 3.27 -5.01 20.11
N ARG A 337 3.99 -5.61 19.16
CA ARG A 337 5.16 -5.00 18.51
C ARG A 337 4.79 -3.69 17.82
N ALA A 338 3.70 -3.69 17.05
CA ALA A 338 3.20 -2.48 16.39
C ALA A 338 2.77 -1.41 17.41
N ASN A 339 2.07 -1.79 18.48
CA ASN A 339 1.66 -0.86 19.52
C ASN A 339 2.85 -0.27 20.30
N ASP A 340 3.83 -1.09 20.67
CA ASP A 340 5.06 -0.63 21.33
C ASP A 340 5.81 0.39 20.45
N TYR A 341 5.83 0.19 19.12
CA TYR A 341 6.40 1.16 18.19
C TYR A 341 5.69 2.52 18.28
N VAL A 342 4.35 2.53 18.31
CA VAL A 342 3.53 3.75 18.48
C VAL A 342 3.82 4.44 19.82
N GLU A 343 3.84 3.70 20.93
CA GLU A 343 4.11 4.26 22.26
C GLU A 343 5.49 4.93 22.33
N ASN A 344 6.50 4.32 21.70
CA ASN A 344 7.88 4.78 21.78
C ASN A 344 8.21 5.93 20.80
N HIS A 345 7.54 5.99 19.64
CA HIS A 345 7.93 6.89 18.55
C HIS A 345 6.92 8.00 18.24
N ILE A 346 5.65 7.82 18.64
CA ILE A 346 4.54 8.70 18.27
C ILE A 346 3.95 9.39 19.50
N LYS A 347 3.71 8.65 20.59
CA LYS A 347 3.16 9.27 21.81
C LYS A 347 4.16 10.26 22.42
N GLY A 348 3.76 11.53 22.44
CA GLY A 348 4.61 12.66 22.83
C GLY A 348 5.00 13.59 21.67
N LYS A 349 4.68 13.23 20.42
CA LYS A 349 4.88 14.08 19.22
C LYS A 349 3.57 14.59 18.59
N CYS A 350 2.43 13.94 18.86
CA CYS A 350 1.10 14.37 18.41
C CYS A 350 0.34 15.15 19.48
#